data_AF-A0A3D2V2C2-F1
#
_entry.id   AF-A0A3D2V2C2-F1
#
_cell.length_a   1.000
_cell.length_b   1.000
_cell.length_c   1.000
_cell.angle_alpha   90.00
_cell.angle_beta   90.00
_cell.angle_gamma   90.00
#
_symmetry.space_group_name_H-M   'P 1'
#
loop_
_entity.id
_entity.type
_entity.pdbx_description
1 polymer ?
#
loop_
_entity_poly.entity_id
_entity_poly.type
_entity_poly.pdbx_seq_one_letter_code
_entity_poly.pdbx_strand_id
1 'polypeptide(L)'
;ARFVEVTTEYVPFLHWDTHDNGHTRLAGLKQMIDSPIAQLVLDLEERGLLDRTLIVLASEFSRDMMMEGRPEKKVRDQVQVPPVINELKFYGMHRHFTGAGSVL
;
A
#
# COMPACT_ATOMS: atom_id res chain seq x y z
N ALA A 1 20.22 -12.00 -13.60
CA ALA A 1 19.74 -10.92 -12.71
C ALA A 1 20.32 -11.15 -11.32
N ARG A 2 20.77 -10.10 -10.63
CA ARG A 2 21.03 -10.17 -9.18
C ARG A 2 19.82 -9.51 -8.52
N PHE A 3 18.99 -10.27 -7.82
CA PHE A 3 17.87 -9.73 -7.07
C PHE A 3 17.97 -10.16 -5.61
N VAL A 4 17.45 -9.31 -4.73
CA VAL A 4 17.23 -9.60 -3.32
C VAL A 4 15.72 -9.50 -3.12
N GLU A 5 15.12 -10.54 -2.57
CA GLU A 5 13.70 -10.57 -2.25
C GLU A 5 13.53 -10.51 -0.74
N VAL A 6 12.61 -9.66 -0.29
CA VAL A 6 12.24 -9.52 1.12
C VAL A 6 10.74 -9.75 1.21
N THR A 7 10.34 -10.77 1.96
CA THR A 7 8.94 -11.15 2.15
C THR A 7 8.55 -10.99 3.61
N THR A 8 7.38 -10.44 3.87
CA THR A 8 6.70 -10.57 5.16
C THR A 8 5.79 -11.80 5.11
N GLU A 9 5.68 -12.55 6.19
CA GLU A 9 4.67 -13.63 6.27
C GLU A 9 3.26 -13.08 6.05
N TYR A 10 2.38 -13.90 5.47
CA TYR A 10 0.98 -13.56 5.39
C TYR A 10 0.35 -13.66 6.78
N VAL A 11 0.09 -12.48 7.37
CA VAL A 11 -0.72 -12.34 8.57
C VAL A 11 -1.94 -11.48 8.20
N PRO A 12 -3.17 -12.02 8.33
CA PRO A 12 -4.38 -11.28 7.98
C PRO A 12 -4.40 -9.90 8.63
N PHE A 13 -4.59 -8.87 7.80
CA PHE A 13 -4.83 -7.48 8.22
C PHE A 13 -3.64 -6.78 8.90
N LEU A 14 -2.44 -7.39 8.88
CA LEU A 14 -1.25 -6.83 9.52
C LEU A 14 -0.34 -6.08 8.54
N HIS A 15 -0.15 -6.62 7.34
CA HIS A 15 0.82 -6.11 6.36
C HIS A 15 0.11 -5.39 5.20
N TRP A 16 0.69 -5.42 4.00
CA TRP A 16 0.23 -4.70 2.82
C TRP A 16 -1.16 -5.12 2.31
N ASP A 17 -1.69 -6.23 2.82
CA ASP A 17 -3.08 -6.63 2.64
C ASP A 17 -4.02 -5.95 3.64
N THR A 18 -4.09 -4.62 3.54
CA THR A 18 -4.78 -3.76 4.52
C THR A 18 -6.31 -3.82 4.35
N HIS A 19 -6.93 -4.83 4.95
CA HIS A 19 -8.39 -5.03 5.00
C HIS A 19 -9.09 -4.50 6.27
N ASP A 20 -8.38 -3.71 7.07
CA ASP A 20 -8.97 -2.96 8.17
C ASP A 20 -8.05 -1.77 8.49
N ASN A 21 -8.62 -0.64 8.92
CA ASN A 21 -7.88 0.56 9.30
C ASN A 21 -6.79 0.97 8.28
N GLY A 22 -7.11 0.88 6.98
CA GLY A 22 -6.12 0.94 5.90
C GLY A 22 -5.27 2.20 5.90
N HIS A 23 -5.85 3.35 6.23
CA HIS A 23 -5.09 4.61 6.27
C HIS A 23 -3.99 4.61 7.34
N THR A 24 -4.34 4.33 8.60
CA THR A 24 -3.37 4.31 9.71
C THR A 24 -2.36 3.18 9.53
N ARG A 25 -2.81 2.03 9.01
CA ARG A 25 -1.94 0.90 8.69
C ARG A 25 -0.91 1.27 7.62
N LEU A 26 -1.34 1.86 6.51
CA LEU A 26 -0.45 2.27 5.43
C LEU A 26 0.55 3.35 5.89
N ALA A 27 0.16 4.25 6.79
CA ALA A 27 1.11 5.22 7.36
C ALA A 27 2.26 4.51 8.08
N GLY A 28 1.97 3.50 8.90
CA GLY A 28 2.99 2.68 9.55
C GLY A 28 3.81 1.85 8.56
N LEU A 29 3.18 1.22 7.57
CA LEU A 29 3.86 0.43 6.54
C LEU A 29 4.85 1.28 5.72
N LYS A 30 4.47 2.52 5.37
CA LYS A 30 5.35 3.48 4.68
C LYS A 30 6.59 3.83 5.49
N GLN A 31 6.43 4.06 6.79
CA GLN A 31 7.56 4.33 7.69
C GLN A 31 8.54 3.16 7.74
N MET A 32 8.07 1.90 7.65
CA MET A 32 8.95 0.74 7.65
C MET A 32 9.82 0.61 6.40
N ILE A 33 9.36 1.11 5.25
CA ILE A 33 10.12 1.03 3.99
C ILE A 33 10.93 2.30 3.67
N ASP A 34 10.59 3.43 4.28
CA ASP A 34 11.23 4.73 4.04
C ASP A 34 12.75 4.69 4.26
N SER A 35 13.20 4.27 5.45
CA SER A 35 14.63 4.22 5.78
C SER A 35 15.42 3.20 4.93
N PRO A 36 14.96 1.96 4.71
CA PRO A 36 15.64 1.02 3.82
C PRO A 36 15.77 1.52 2.37
N ILE A 37 14.76 2.18 1.83
CA ILE A 37 14.80 2.76 0.48
C ILE A 37 15.81 3.91 0.42
N ALA A 38 15.79 4.81 1.42
CA ALA A 38 16.77 5.89 1.51
C ALA A 38 18.20 5.34 1.60
N GLN A 39 18.43 4.31 2.40
CA GLN A 39 19.74 3.68 2.53
C GLN A 39 20.22 3.08 1.19
N LEU A 40 19.34 2.41 0.45
CA LEU A 40 19.67 1.89 -0.88
C LEU A 40 20.16 3.00 -1.84
N VAL A 41 19.48 4.16 -1.82
CA VAL A 41 19.88 5.31 -2.66
C VAL A 41 21.27 5.82 -2.25
N LEU A 42 21.51 6.00 -0.95
CA LEU A 42 22.79 6.47 -0.42
C LEU A 42 23.93 5.48 -0.72
N ASP A 43 23.69 4.18 -0.57
CA ASP A 43 24.68 3.14 -0.88
C ASP A 43 25.04 3.11 -2.38
N LEU A 44 24.06 3.36 -3.25
CA LEU A 44 24.30 3.46 -4.69
C LEU A 44 25.10 4.72 -5.03
N GLU A 45 24.84 5.85 -4.36
CA GLU A 45 25.57 7.10 -4.54
C GLU A 45 27.03 6.95 -4.07
N GLU A 46 27.27 6.46 -2.85
CA GLU A 46 28.60 6.25 -2.28
C GLU A 46 29.47 5.36 -3.18
N ARG A 47 28.85 4.37 -3.85
CA ARG A 47 29.53 3.44 -4.75
C ARG A 47 29.67 3.94 -6.18
N GLY A 48 29.21 5.16 -6.49
CA GLY A 48 29.23 5.73 -7.84
C GLY A 48 28.36 4.94 -8.84
N LEU A 49 27.29 4.31 -8.35
CA LEU A 49 26.39 3.45 -9.15
C LEU A 49 25.07 4.14 -9.49
N LEU A 50 24.68 5.17 -8.74
CA LEU A 50 23.37 5.80 -8.87
C LEU A 50 23.12 6.37 -10.27
N ASP A 51 24.11 7.05 -10.88
CA ASP A 51 23.99 7.70 -12.20
C ASP A 51 23.61 6.75 -13.35
N ARG A 52 23.82 5.45 -13.19
CA ARG A 52 23.51 4.41 -14.18
C ARG A 52 22.43 3.44 -13.74
N THR A 53 21.75 3.73 -12.63
CA THR A 53 20.77 2.83 -12.01
C THR A 53 19.40 3.48 -12.00
N LEU A 54 18.42 2.86 -12.67
CA LEU A 54 17.01 3.23 -12.54
C LEU A 54 16.42 2.52 -11.32
N ILE A 55 15.95 3.29 -10.34
CA ILE A 55 15.19 2.77 -9.19
C ILE A 55 13.70 2.88 -9.52
N VAL A 56 12.99 1.74 -9.50
CA VAL A 56 11.54 1.69 -9.67
C VAL A 56 10.91 1.28 -8.35
N LEU A 57 10.12 2.18 -7.77
CA LEU A 57 9.30 1.92 -6.60
C LEU A 57 7.85 1.84 -7.07
N ALA A 58 7.24 0.66 -6.93
CA ALA A 58 5.89 0.40 -7.43
C ALA A 58 5.15 -0.59 -6.52
N SER A 59 3.83 -0.47 -6.45
CA SER A 59 2.95 -1.45 -5.82
C SER A 59 2.23 -2.30 -6.85
N GLU A 60 1.88 -3.53 -6.47
CA GLU A 60 1.12 -4.45 -7.34
C GLU A 60 -0.28 -3.92 -7.67
N PHE A 61 -0.90 -3.22 -6.72
CA PHE A 61 -2.28 -2.75 -6.83
C PHE A 61 -2.51 -1.43 -6.07
N SER A 62 -3.65 -0.79 -6.36
CA SER A 62 -4.18 0.36 -5.63
C SER A 62 -5.18 -0.05 -4.54
N ARG A 63 -5.49 0.88 -3.64
CA ARG A 63 -6.56 0.75 -2.63
C ARG A 63 -7.45 2.00 -2.67
N ASP A 64 -8.77 1.81 -2.78
CA ASP A 64 -9.76 2.89 -2.63
C ASP A 64 -10.00 3.18 -1.14
N MET A 65 -10.58 4.36 -0.87
CA MET A 65 -10.90 4.80 0.48
C MET A 65 -12.35 4.55 0.91
N MET A 66 -13.27 4.22 -0.01
CA MET A 66 -14.71 4.36 0.24
C MET A 66 -15.57 3.09 0.14
N MET A 67 -15.55 2.30 -0.95
CA MET A 67 -16.55 1.22 -1.10
C MET A 67 -16.11 0.09 -2.04
N GLU A 68 -16.36 -1.16 -1.64
CA GLU A 68 -16.19 -2.34 -2.50
C GLU A 68 -17.49 -2.62 -3.31
N GLY A 69 -17.37 -3.18 -4.51
CA GLY A 69 -18.54 -3.56 -5.34
C GLY A 69 -19.10 -2.44 -6.23
N ARG A 70 -20.04 -2.81 -7.11
CA ARG A 70 -20.79 -1.84 -7.93
C ARG A 70 -22.12 -1.53 -7.23
N PRO A 71 -22.72 -0.34 -7.39
CA PRO A 71 -24.02 -0.01 -6.79
C PRO A 71 -25.08 -1.11 -7.01
N GLU A 72 -25.04 -1.74 -8.18
CA GLU A 72 -25.92 -2.81 -8.62
C GLU A 72 -25.46 -4.24 -8.26
N LYS A 73 -24.22 -4.42 -7.78
CA LYS A 73 -23.64 -5.71 -7.38
C LYS A 73 -22.82 -5.56 -6.10
N LYS A 74 -23.52 -5.59 -4.96
CA LYS A 74 -22.91 -5.61 -3.62
C LYS A 74 -22.12 -6.90 -3.41
N VAL A 75 -20.93 -6.78 -2.85
CA VAL A 75 -20.15 -7.94 -2.38
C VAL A 75 -20.71 -8.34 -1.01
N ARG A 76 -20.73 -9.64 -0.71
CA ARG A 76 -21.12 -10.14 0.62
C ARG A 76 -19.99 -9.81 1.62
N ASP A 77 -20.34 -9.57 2.87
CA ASP A 77 -19.38 -9.28 3.97
C ASP A 77 -18.65 -7.93 3.90
N GLN A 78 -19.28 -6.91 3.30
CA GLN A 78 -18.76 -5.55 3.29
C GLN A 78 -18.87 -4.85 4.65
N VAL A 79 -17.84 -4.07 4.97
CA VAL A 79 -17.89 -3.09 6.06
C VAL A 79 -18.91 -2.00 5.73
N GLN A 80 -19.70 -1.57 6.71
CA GLN A 80 -20.73 -0.56 6.48
C GLN A 80 -20.09 0.81 6.19
N VAL A 81 -20.26 1.29 4.96
CA VAL A 81 -19.74 2.59 4.52
C VAL A 81 -20.79 3.68 4.86
N PRO A 82 -20.44 4.69 5.67
CA PRO A 82 -21.37 5.76 5.97
C PRO A 82 -21.52 6.71 4.77
N PRO A 83 -22.64 7.43 4.66
CA PRO A 83 -22.84 8.45 3.62
C PRO A 83 -21.88 9.65 3.78
N VAL A 84 -21.29 9.82 4.97
CA VAL A 84 -20.35 10.89 5.30
C VAL A 84 -19.20 10.28 6.09
N ILE A 85 -17.96 10.56 5.68
CA ILE A 85 -16.76 10.20 6.46
C ILE A 85 -16.61 11.22 7.58
N ASN A 86 -16.94 10.83 8.80
CA ASN A 86 -16.81 11.65 10.02
C ASN A 86 -15.86 11.04 11.06
N GLU A 87 -15.41 9.80 10.86
CA GLU A 87 -14.45 9.10 11.72
C GLU A 87 -13.39 8.41 10.87
N LEU A 88 -12.16 8.31 11.38
CA LEU A 88 -11.04 7.75 10.64
C LEU A 88 -11.21 6.27 10.28
N LYS A 89 -11.97 5.51 11.07
CA LYS A 89 -12.33 4.12 10.76
C LYS A 89 -13.12 3.99 9.45
N PHE A 90 -13.73 5.07 8.96
CA PHE A 90 -14.45 5.09 7.69
C PHE A 90 -13.58 5.55 6.51
N TYR A 91 -12.28 5.80 6.74
CA TYR A 91 -11.32 6.28 5.75
C TYR A 91 -10.26 5.22 5.46
N GLY A 92 -10.08 4.85 4.19
CA GLY A 92 -9.21 3.74 3.80
C GLY A 92 -9.89 2.37 3.90
N MET A 93 -11.23 2.37 3.77
CA MET A 93 -12.08 1.17 3.74
C MET A 93 -12.19 0.62 2.31
N HIS A 94 -12.26 -0.70 2.24
CA HIS A 94 -11.81 -1.59 1.17
C HIS A 94 -12.34 -1.34 -0.24
N ARG A 95 -11.39 -1.23 -1.18
CA ARG A 95 -11.57 -1.76 -2.53
C ARG A 95 -10.25 -2.29 -3.07
N HIS A 96 -10.30 -3.51 -3.60
CA HIS A 96 -9.35 -3.96 -4.60
C HIS A 96 -9.64 -3.23 -5.92
N PHE A 97 -8.69 -2.41 -6.38
CA PHE A 97 -8.67 -1.72 -7.67
C PHE A 97 -9.76 -0.65 -7.92
N THR A 98 -9.38 0.61 -7.71
CA THR A 98 -9.93 1.80 -8.40
C THR A 98 -8.86 2.40 -9.32
N GLY A 99 -8.66 1.80 -10.49
CA GLY A 99 -7.76 2.36 -11.51
C GLY A 99 -6.27 2.27 -11.19
N ALA A 100 -5.45 2.84 -12.07
CA ALA A 100 -4.01 2.95 -11.91
C ALA A 100 -3.70 3.90 -10.74
N GLY A 101 -3.26 3.34 -9.62
CA GLY A 101 -2.88 4.08 -8.43
C GLY A 101 -1.86 3.27 -7.64
N SER A 102 -1.06 3.96 -6.84
CA SER A 102 -0.05 3.36 -5.98
C SER A 102 -0.54 3.37 -4.53
N VAL A 103 -0.23 2.32 -3.76
CA VAL A 103 -0.37 2.36 -2.29
C VAL A 103 0.87 2.94 -1.59
N LEU A 104 1.99 3.03 -2.32
CA LEU A 104 3.21 3.75 -1.93
C LEU A 104 2.97 5.25 -2.06
#